data_AF-A0A947GMJ0-F1
#
_entry.id   AF-A0A947GMJ0-F1
#
_cell.length_a   1.000
_cell.length_b   1.000
_cell.length_c   1.000
_cell.angle_alpha   90.00
_cell.angle_beta   90.00
_cell.angle_gamma   90.00
#
_symmetry.space_group_name_H-M   'P 1'
#
loop_
_entity.id
_entity.type
_entity.pdbx_description
1 polymer ?
#
loop_
_entity_poly.entity_id
_entity_poly.type
_entity_poly.pdbx_seq_one_letter_code
_entity_poly.pdbx_strand_id
1 'polypeptide(L)'
;MSPSEASLQRVMQRANISSQRALAEKANVSRWQVQQLRQGNIDAMRLSVLKKMAMALDCSLADLLQTFDPARSENVSDAEAGASVTAEVHPENKVTSDATSEAALLRQEYTRLEKRLEQQSHSLRHQFQTDALQVLESWLTYWPTAAKAAMERDDFDAKKLLPLVKPVDRLVASWGVTVMGRVGEQLAYDPQQHQLTRGTANAGDPVRISHVGYRHGESLLQRVKVVPLNPD
;
A
#
# COMPACT_ATOMS: atom_id res chain seq x y z
N MET A 1 -1.11 31.75 -10.72
CA MET A 1 -1.04 30.45 -11.42
C MET A 1 0.42 30.13 -11.59
N SER A 2 0.92 29.04 -11.03
CA SER A 2 2.33 28.67 -11.19
C SER A 2 2.58 28.13 -12.60
N PRO A 3 3.78 28.33 -13.19
CA PRO A 3 4.10 27.83 -14.53
C PRO A 3 3.91 26.31 -14.66
N SER A 4 4.19 25.57 -13.59
CA SER A 4 3.97 24.13 -13.46
C SER A 4 2.49 23.71 -13.54
N GLU A 5 1.56 24.53 -13.05
CA GLU A 5 0.13 24.23 -13.07
C GLU A 5 -0.45 24.28 -14.49
N ALA A 6 -0.06 25.29 -15.28
CA ALA A 6 -0.47 25.42 -16.68
C ALA A 6 0.09 24.27 -17.54
N SER A 7 1.33 23.87 -17.28
CA SER A 7 1.95 22.72 -17.94
C SER A 7 1.24 21.40 -17.61
N LEU A 8 0.90 21.16 -16.34
CA LEU A 8 0.14 19.97 -15.94
C LEU A 8 -1.23 19.90 -16.61
N GLN A 9 -1.96 21.01 -16.67
CA GLN A 9 -3.27 21.05 -17.32
C GLN A 9 -3.16 20.72 -18.82
N ARG A 10 -2.13 21.22 -19.50
CA ARG A 10 -1.87 20.92 -20.92
C ARG A 10 -1.56 19.44 -21.15
N VAL A 11 -0.74 18.83 -20.30
CA VAL A 11 -0.39 17.40 -20.41
C VAL A 11 -1.60 16.52 -20.08
N MET A 12 -2.40 16.89 -19.07
CA MET A 12 -3.64 16.18 -18.73
C MET A 12 -4.68 16.25 -19.85
N GLN A 13 -4.81 17.39 -20.54
CA GLN A 13 -5.69 17.53 -21.71
C GLN A 13 -5.27 16.61 -22.86
N ARG A 14 -3.96 16.50 -23.13
CA ARG A 14 -3.43 15.56 -24.14
C ARG A 14 -3.69 14.09 -23.76
N ALA A 15 -3.60 13.76 -22.47
CA ALA A 15 -3.85 12.41 -21.95
C ALA A 15 -5.34 12.08 -21.73
N ASN A 16 -6.25 12.98 -22.12
CA ASN A 16 -7.70 12.89 -21.91
C ASN A 16 -8.12 12.67 -20.43
N ILE A 17 -7.40 13.29 -19.50
CA ILE A 17 -7.67 13.17 -18.06
C ILE A 17 -8.42 14.43 -17.58
N SER A 18 -9.68 14.24 -17.20
CA SER A 18 -10.60 15.33 -16.85
C SER A 18 -10.36 15.97 -15.48
N SER A 19 -9.67 15.28 -14.56
CA SER A 19 -9.40 15.82 -13.23
C SER A 19 -8.12 15.27 -12.60
N GLN A 20 -7.52 16.05 -11.67
CA GLN A 20 -6.33 15.65 -10.91
C GLN A 20 -6.60 14.41 -10.04
N ARG A 21 -7.86 14.24 -9.62
CA ARG A 21 -8.31 13.05 -8.93
C ARG A 21 -8.24 11.83 -9.84
N ALA A 22 -8.72 11.95 -11.08
CA ALA A 22 -8.62 10.89 -12.07
C ALA A 22 -7.16 10.56 -12.40
N LEU A 23 -6.25 11.54 -12.41
CA LEU A 23 -4.82 11.30 -12.54
C LEU A 23 -4.25 10.48 -11.37
N ALA A 24 -4.57 10.86 -10.13
CA ALA A 24 -4.11 10.14 -8.94
C ALA A 24 -4.59 8.68 -8.93
N GLU A 25 -5.86 8.46 -9.29
CA GLU A 25 -6.47 7.14 -9.38
C GLU A 25 -5.86 6.31 -10.53
N LYS A 26 -5.70 6.90 -11.73
CA LYS A 26 -5.11 6.24 -12.91
C LYS A 26 -3.63 5.89 -12.71
N ALA A 27 -2.87 6.78 -12.07
CA ALA A 27 -1.46 6.52 -11.73
C ALA A 27 -1.28 5.65 -10.48
N ASN A 28 -2.35 5.36 -9.72
CA ASN A 28 -2.28 4.69 -8.42
C ASN A 28 -1.27 5.37 -7.48
N VAL A 29 -1.41 6.68 -7.32
CA VAL A 29 -0.58 7.55 -6.47
C VAL A 29 -1.46 8.43 -5.59
N SER A 30 -0.93 8.90 -4.47
CA SER A 30 -1.67 9.77 -3.55
C SER A 30 -1.97 11.13 -4.19
N ARG A 31 -3.09 11.75 -3.80
CA ARG A 31 -3.47 13.10 -4.25
C ARG A 31 -2.41 14.16 -3.89
N TRP A 32 -1.71 13.96 -2.77
CA TRP A 32 -0.60 14.83 -2.36
C TRP A 32 0.58 14.77 -3.33
N GLN A 33 0.86 13.61 -3.95
CA GLN A 33 1.92 13.50 -4.96
C GLN A 33 1.56 14.25 -6.26
N VAL A 34 0.30 14.24 -6.67
CA VAL A 34 -0.19 15.09 -7.79
C VAL A 34 -0.09 16.58 -7.44
N GLN A 35 -0.36 16.93 -6.17
CA GLN A 35 -0.20 18.29 -5.66
C GLN A 35 1.27 18.74 -5.65
N GLN A 36 2.21 17.87 -5.29
CA GLN A 36 3.65 18.17 -5.31
C GLN A 36 4.16 18.40 -6.74
N LEU A 37 3.71 17.61 -7.72
CA LEU A 37 4.01 17.84 -9.13
C LEU A 37 3.52 19.23 -9.60
N ARG A 38 2.34 19.65 -9.13
CA ARG A 38 1.80 20.99 -9.42
C ARG A 38 2.64 22.11 -8.80
N GLN A 39 3.27 21.86 -7.66
CA GLN A 39 4.10 22.86 -6.98
C GLN A 39 5.53 22.93 -7.56
N GLY A 40 5.87 22.09 -8.55
CA GLY A 40 7.21 22.02 -9.13
C GLY A 40 8.21 21.25 -8.28
N ASN A 41 7.76 20.58 -7.22
CA ASN A 41 8.61 19.84 -6.28
C ASN A 41 8.85 18.41 -6.76
N ILE A 42 9.36 18.25 -7.98
CA ILE A 42 9.65 16.94 -8.56
C ILE A 42 10.79 16.24 -7.81
N ASP A 43 11.77 17.00 -7.31
CA ASP A 43 12.95 16.46 -6.62
C ASP A 43 12.63 15.78 -5.29
N ALA A 44 11.53 16.17 -4.65
CA ALA A 44 11.08 15.57 -3.40
C ALA A 44 10.38 14.20 -3.61
N MET A 45 10.13 13.81 -4.88
CA MET A 45 9.35 12.63 -5.20
C MET A 45 10.23 11.44 -5.60
N ARG A 46 9.84 10.25 -5.13
CA ARG A 46 10.48 9.02 -5.58
C ARG A 46 10.23 8.82 -7.08
N LEU A 47 11.27 8.40 -7.80
CA LEU A 47 11.22 8.15 -9.24
C LEU A 47 10.15 7.11 -9.64
N SER A 48 9.83 6.16 -8.76
CA SER A 48 8.75 5.19 -8.96
C SER A 48 7.37 5.84 -9.04
N VAL A 49 7.15 6.95 -8.32
CA VAL A 49 5.91 7.74 -8.38
C VAL A 49 5.85 8.54 -9.67
N LEU A 50 6.98 9.13 -10.08
CA LEU A 50 7.11 9.85 -11.35
C LEU A 50 6.89 8.93 -12.57
N LYS A 51 7.42 7.70 -12.53
CA LYS A 51 7.20 6.67 -13.58
C LYS A 51 5.72 6.30 -13.70
N LYS A 52 5.02 6.09 -12.59
CA LYS A 52 3.58 5.82 -12.56
C LYS A 52 2.76 6.98 -13.12
N MET A 53 3.16 8.21 -12.81
CA MET A 53 2.52 9.42 -13.35
C MET A 53 2.78 9.59 -14.84
N ALA A 54 4.00 9.36 -15.31
CA ALA A 54 4.35 9.38 -16.74
C ALA A 54 3.54 8.34 -17.53
N MET A 55 3.45 7.11 -17.02
CA MET A 55 2.61 6.05 -17.61
C MET A 55 1.12 6.42 -17.64
N ALA A 56 0.60 7.08 -16.60
CA ALA A 56 -0.80 7.50 -16.58
C ALA A 56 -1.08 8.67 -17.54
N LEU A 57 -0.09 9.56 -17.73
CA LEU A 57 -0.12 10.71 -18.62
C LEU A 57 0.28 10.38 -20.07
N ASP A 58 0.58 9.11 -20.36
CA ASP A 58 1.00 8.61 -21.67
C ASP A 58 2.16 9.44 -22.27
N CYS A 59 3.07 9.88 -21.41
CA CYS A 59 4.25 10.63 -21.79
C CYS A 59 5.51 9.92 -21.32
N SER A 60 6.64 10.22 -21.97
CA SER A 60 7.91 9.68 -21.50
C SER A 60 8.31 10.37 -20.19
N LEU A 61 9.07 9.66 -19.36
CA LEU A 61 9.63 10.24 -18.14
C LEU A 61 10.53 11.44 -18.46
N ALA A 62 11.19 11.44 -19.61
CA ALA A 62 12.01 12.55 -20.08
C ALA A 62 11.16 13.80 -20.37
N ASP A 63 10.03 13.65 -21.06
CA ASP A 63 9.12 14.77 -21.35
C ASP A 63 8.53 15.35 -20.08
N LEU A 64 8.20 14.49 -19.10
CA LEU A 64 7.69 14.90 -17.80
C LEU A 64 8.75 15.68 -17.01
N LEU A 65 10.01 15.23 -17.00
CA LEU A 65 11.09 15.97 -16.34
C LEU A 65 11.37 17.31 -17.06
N GLN A 66 11.44 17.32 -18.39
CA GLN A 66 11.66 18.55 -19.16
C GLN A 66 10.56 19.59 -18.95
N THR A 67 9.31 19.15 -18.81
CA THR A 67 8.15 20.04 -18.66
C THR A 67 8.11 20.73 -17.28
N PHE A 68 8.68 20.12 -16.25
CA PHE A 68 8.49 20.52 -14.87
C PHE A 68 9.80 20.75 -14.08
N ASP A 69 10.94 20.39 -14.66
CA ASP A 69 12.30 20.74 -14.22
C ASP A 69 13.14 21.19 -15.43
N PRO A 70 12.82 22.37 -16.02
CA PRO A 70 13.49 22.86 -17.22
C PRO A 70 14.97 23.21 -16.98
N ALA A 71 15.37 23.53 -15.74
CA ALA A 71 16.74 23.88 -15.37
C ALA A 71 17.74 22.73 -15.59
N ARG A 72 17.26 21.48 -15.66
CA ARG A 72 18.08 20.29 -15.93
C ARG A 72 18.08 19.88 -17.40
N SER A 73 17.22 20.48 -18.22
CA SER A 73 17.03 20.14 -19.64
C SER A 73 17.83 20.99 -20.62
N GLU A 74 18.35 22.16 -20.24
CA GLU A 74 19.14 23.02 -21.15
C GLU A 74 20.49 22.38 -21.56
N ASN A 75 20.93 21.31 -20.89
CA ASN A 75 22.16 20.59 -21.26
C ASN A 75 21.95 19.49 -22.32
N VAL A 76 20.76 19.35 -22.92
CA VAL A 76 20.43 18.24 -23.84
C VAL A 76 19.83 18.69 -25.18
N SER A 77 19.70 19.98 -25.49
CA SER A 77 18.94 20.45 -26.66
C SER A 77 19.70 21.34 -27.65
N ASP A 78 20.93 20.98 -28.04
CA ASP A 78 21.61 21.55 -29.24
C ASP A 78 22.09 20.43 -30.18
N ALA A 79 21.21 19.53 -30.60
CA ALA A 79 21.59 18.47 -31.54
C ALA A 79 20.70 18.28 -32.76
N GLU A 80 19.58 19.01 -32.94
CA GLU A 80 18.74 18.82 -34.14
C GLU A 80 18.10 20.12 -34.66
N ALA A 81 18.87 20.93 -35.39
CA ALA A 81 18.41 21.67 -36.58
C ALA A 81 19.58 22.42 -37.25
N GLY A 82 20.07 21.93 -38.40
CA GLY A 82 20.92 22.74 -39.29
C GLY A 82 22.06 21.97 -39.96
N ALA A 83 21.74 21.11 -40.93
CA ALA A 83 22.73 20.60 -41.86
C ALA A 83 23.16 21.70 -42.85
N SER A 84 24.33 22.31 -42.65
CA SER A 84 25.26 22.69 -43.74
C SER A 84 26.61 23.18 -43.24
N VAL A 85 27.64 22.40 -43.60
CA VAL A 85 28.95 22.83 -44.13
C VAL A 85 29.84 23.73 -43.25
N THR A 86 30.84 23.15 -42.59
CA THR A 86 32.27 23.13 -43.03
C THR A 86 33.11 22.37 -42.01
N ALA A 87 34.09 21.62 -42.52
CA ALA A 87 35.06 20.89 -41.74
C ALA A 87 35.98 21.86 -40.98
N GLU A 88 36.13 21.67 -39.68
CA GLU A 88 37.37 22.00 -38.98
C GLU A 88 37.54 21.07 -37.77
N VAL A 89 38.66 20.35 -37.81
CA VAL A 89 39.13 19.39 -36.81
C VAL A 89 39.67 20.18 -35.62
N HIS A 90 39.09 20.02 -34.42
CA HIS A 90 39.76 20.30 -33.15
C HIS A 90 39.32 19.29 -32.05
N PRO A 91 40.24 18.85 -31.17
CA PRO A 91 40.03 17.70 -30.29
C PRO A 91 39.56 18.14 -28.90
N GLU A 92 38.26 18.33 -28.70
CA GLU A 92 37.68 18.51 -27.36
C GLU A 92 36.34 17.78 -27.25
N ASN A 93 36.37 16.46 -27.05
CA ASN A 93 35.15 15.70 -26.80
C ASN A 93 35.36 14.61 -25.72
N LYS A 94 35.86 15.03 -24.55
CA LYS A 94 36.07 14.13 -23.39
C LYS A 94 35.05 14.35 -22.25
N VAL A 95 34.21 15.39 -22.32
CA VAL A 95 33.30 15.78 -21.22
C VAL A 95 31.87 15.24 -21.41
N THR A 96 31.44 14.96 -22.64
CA THR A 96 30.08 14.47 -22.96
C THR A 96 29.93 12.94 -22.83
N SER A 97 31.03 12.18 -22.89
CA SER A 97 31.01 10.71 -22.73
C SER A 97 30.76 10.27 -21.30
N ASP A 98 31.24 11.02 -20.30
CA ASP A 98 31.12 10.66 -18.88
C ASP A 98 29.68 10.84 -18.36
N ALA A 99 29.01 11.95 -18.67
CA ALA A 99 27.62 12.16 -18.24
C ALA A 99 26.63 11.16 -18.86
N THR A 100 26.87 10.77 -20.12
CA THR A 100 26.07 9.74 -20.81
C THR A 100 26.35 8.35 -20.22
N SER A 101 27.59 8.06 -19.84
CA SER A 101 28.00 6.84 -19.15
C SER A 101 27.36 6.74 -17.75
N GLU A 102 27.39 7.82 -16.97
CA GLU A 102 26.75 7.89 -15.64
C GLU A 102 25.23 7.67 -15.72
N ALA A 103 24.56 8.29 -16.69
CA ALA A 103 23.13 8.10 -16.91
C ALA A 103 22.80 6.63 -17.29
N ALA A 104 23.66 5.97 -18.08
CA ALA A 104 23.49 4.56 -18.42
C ALA A 104 23.71 3.64 -17.20
N LEU A 105 24.74 3.91 -16.39
CA LEU A 105 25.01 3.18 -15.16
C LEU A 105 23.86 3.30 -14.15
N LEU A 106 23.32 4.50 -13.97
CA LEU A 106 22.18 4.75 -13.09
C LEU A 106 20.91 4.01 -13.55
N ARG A 107 20.64 3.97 -14.86
CA ARG A 107 19.51 3.19 -15.41
C ARG A 107 19.68 1.69 -15.20
N GLN A 108 20.90 1.19 -15.33
CA GLN A 108 21.22 -0.22 -15.09
C GLN A 108 21.04 -0.59 -13.60
N GLU A 109 21.56 0.23 -12.68
CA GLU A 109 21.38 0.03 -11.23
C GLU A 109 19.91 0.15 -10.82
N TYR A 110 19.16 1.09 -11.39
CA TYR A 110 17.71 1.18 -11.17
C TYR A 110 17.00 -0.12 -11.58
N THR A 111 17.29 -0.63 -12.78
CA THR A 111 16.68 -1.87 -13.29
C THR A 111 17.03 -3.07 -12.41
N ARG A 112 18.28 -3.12 -11.93
CA ARG A 112 18.75 -4.15 -10.99
C ARG A 112 18.00 -4.07 -9.66
N LEU A 113 17.79 -2.87 -9.13
CA LEU A 113 17.08 -2.66 -7.87
C LEU A 113 15.59 -3.00 -7.98
N GLU A 114 14.95 -2.64 -9.10
CA GLU A 114 13.54 -3.00 -9.39
C GLU A 114 13.36 -4.53 -9.38
N LYS A 115 14.23 -5.26 -10.09
CA LYS A 115 14.25 -6.73 -10.06
C LYS A 115 14.48 -7.29 -8.65
N ARG A 116 15.40 -6.70 -7.88
CA ARG A 116 15.67 -7.14 -6.51
C ARG A 116 14.46 -6.97 -5.60
N LEU A 117 13.71 -5.86 -5.72
CA LEU A 117 12.50 -5.62 -4.94
C LEU A 117 11.40 -6.62 -5.28
N GLU A 118 11.21 -6.95 -6.57
CA GLU A 118 10.26 -7.97 -6.99
C GLU A 118 10.61 -9.35 -6.43
N GLN A 119 11.89 -9.74 -6.52
CA GLN A 119 12.40 -10.99 -5.95
C GLN A 119 12.20 -11.04 -4.43
N GLN A 120 12.52 -9.95 -3.71
CA GLN A 120 12.30 -9.85 -2.28
C GLN A 120 10.83 -9.96 -1.92
N SER A 121 9.94 -9.27 -2.66
CA SER A 121 8.49 -9.38 -2.44
C SER A 121 7.98 -10.80 -2.65
N HIS A 122 8.47 -11.50 -3.67
CA HIS A 122 8.06 -12.88 -3.93
C HIS A 122 8.56 -13.81 -2.83
N SER A 123 9.82 -13.66 -2.42
CA SER A 123 10.43 -14.44 -1.33
C SER A 123 9.70 -14.23 -0.01
N LEU A 124 9.37 -12.99 0.36
CA LEU A 124 8.62 -12.69 1.58
C LEU A 124 7.21 -13.30 1.56
N ARG A 125 6.52 -13.26 0.42
CA ARG A 125 5.19 -13.91 0.30
C ARG A 125 5.29 -15.42 0.47
N HIS A 126 6.29 -16.04 -0.14
CA HIS A 126 6.50 -17.48 -0.01
C HIS A 126 6.85 -17.86 1.43
N GLN A 127 7.78 -17.13 2.06
CA GLN A 127 8.15 -17.34 3.47
C GLN A 127 6.93 -17.22 4.38
N PHE A 128 6.15 -16.15 4.23
CA PHE A 128 4.91 -15.96 4.98
C PHE A 128 3.95 -17.15 4.83
N GLN A 129 3.77 -17.67 3.62
CA GLN A 129 2.91 -18.84 3.37
C GLN A 129 3.46 -20.09 4.05
N THR A 130 4.77 -20.35 3.95
CA THR A 130 5.42 -21.49 4.58
C THR A 130 5.29 -21.42 6.11
N ASP A 131 5.57 -20.26 6.71
CA ASP A 131 5.50 -20.06 8.16
C ASP A 131 4.05 -20.24 8.67
N ALA A 132 3.07 -19.71 7.93
CA ALA A 132 1.66 -19.89 8.27
C ALA A 132 1.24 -21.37 8.20
N LEU A 133 1.66 -22.10 7.16
CA LEU A 133 1.36 -23.53 7.03
C LEU A 133 2.00 -24.36 8.13
N GLN A 134 3.23 -24.03 8.55
CA GLN A 134 3.90 -24.72 9.64
C GLN A 134 3.15 -24.56 10.97
N VAL A 135 2.62 -23.36 11.25
CA VAL A 135 1.77 -23.15 12.44
C VAL A 135 0.46 -23.94 12.31
N LEU A 136 -0.15 -23.93 11.11
CA LEU A 136 -1.44 -24.58 10.84
C LEU A 136 -1.36 -26.10 10.64
N GLU A 137 -0.17 -26.70 10.64
CA GLU A 137 0.03 -28.13 10.36
C GLU A 137 -0.88 -29.02 11.21
N SER A 138 -0.85 -28.85 12.54
CA SER A 138 -1.71 -29.63 13.44
C SER A 138 -3.21 -29.42 13.18
N TRP A 139 -3.62 -28.19 12.82
CA TRP A 139 -5.01 -27.93 12.48
C TRP A 139 -5.38 -28.67 11.18
N LEU A 140 -4.56 -28.59 10.13
CA LEU A 140 -4.78 -29.28 8.87
C LEU A 140 -4.83 -30.81 9.03
N THR A 141 -4.01 -31.38 9.92
CA THR A 141 -4.00 -32.82 10.20
C THR A 141 -5.27 -33.29 10.91
N TYR A 142 -5.72 -32.57 11.94
CA TYR A 142 -6.76 -33.09 12.85
C TYR A 142 -8.16 -32.51 12.62
N TRP A 143 -8.28 -31.36 11.95
CA TRP A 143 -9.56 -30.71 11.70
C TRP A 143 -10.54 -31.58 10.90
N PRO A 144 -10.16 -32.26 9.80
CA PRO A 144 -11.10 -33.09 9.04
C PRO A 144 -11.71 -34.22 9.87
N THR A 145 -10.90 -34.87 10.71
CA THR A 145 -11.35 -35.95 11.60
C THR A 145 -12.29 -35.42 12.68
N ALA A 146 -11.95 -34.29 13.29
CA ALA A 146 -12.80 -33.66 14.31
C ALA A 146 -14.13 -33.15 13.73
N ALA A 147 -14.10 -32.58 12.52
CA ALA A 147 -15.31 -32.14 11.82
C ALA A 147 -16.24 -33.31 11.50
N LYS A 148 -15.70 -34.41 10.95
CA LYS A 148 -16.47 -35.63 10.72
C LYS A 148 -17.09 -36.17 12.01
N ALA A 149 -16.30 -36.26 13.08
CA ALA A 149 -16.77 -36.74 14.36
C ALA A 149 -17.89 -35.87 14.96
N ALA A 150 -17.82 -34.55 14.80
CA ALA A 150 -18.86 -33.63 15.26
C ALA A 150 -20.14 -33.70 14.42
N MET A 151 -20.05 -34.09 13.14
CA MET A 151 -21.22 -34.23 12.27
C MET A 151 -21.95 -35.56 12.43
N GLU A 152 -21.21 -36.65 12.67
CA GLU A 152 -21.78 -38.00 12.73
C GLU A 152 -22.25 -38.40 14.13
N ARG A 153 -21.81 -37.68 15.17
CA ARG A 153 -22.08 -38.04 16.56
C ARG A 153 -22.74 -36.89 17.31
N ASP A 154 -24.00 -37.11 17.69
CA ASP A 154 -24.77 -36.16 18.51
C ASP A 154 -24.20 -35.96 19.92
N ASP A 155 -23.39 -36.91 20.40
CA ASP A 155 -22.77 -36.89 21.74
C ASP A 155 -21.37 -36.27 21.77
N PHE A 156 -20.92 -35.67 20.67
CA PHE A 156 -19.55 -35.17 20.57
C PHE A 156 -19.31 -33.94 21.45
N ASP A 157 -18.39 -34.07 22.42
CA ASP A 157 -18.00 -32.96 23.30
C ASP A 157 -17.29 -31.84 22.53
N ALA A 158 -17.97 -30.69 22.39
CA ALA A 158 -17.46 -29.49 21.73
C ALA A 158 -16.13 -28.98 22.32
N LYS A 159 -15.81 -29.29 23.59
CA LYS A 159 -14.52 -28.94 24.19
C LYS A 159 -13.33 -29.54 23.44
N LYS A 160 -13.54 -30.65 22.73
CA LYS A 160 -12.50 -31.31 21.90
C LYS A 160 -12.10 -30.46 20.68
N LEU A 161 -12.92 -29.49 20.28
CA LEU A 161 -12.58 -28.57 19.17
C LEU A 161 -11.68 -27.43 19.62
N LEU A 162 -11.71 -27.03 20.90
CA LEU A 162 -10.96 -25.86 21.39
C LEU A 162 -9.44 -25.96 21.15
N PRO A 163 -8.77 -27.11 21.36
CA PRO A 163 -7.34 -27.24 21.07
C PRO A 163 -7.01 -27.01 19.59
N LEU A 164 -7.92 -27.33 18.67
CA LEU A 164 -7.71 -27.18 17.23
C LEU A 164 -7.74 -25.72 16.78
N VAL A 165 -8.34 -24.82 17.56
CA VAL A 165 -8.37 -23.39 17.23
C VAL A 165 -7.07 -22.69 17.65
N LYS A 166 -6.32 -23.23 18.62
CA LYS A 166 -5.09 -22.61 19.16
C LYS A 166 -4.04 -22.24 18.09
N PRO A 167 -3.77 -23.05 17.05
CA PRO A 167 -2.87 -22.66 15.97
C PRO A 167 -3.31 -21.39 15.25
N VAL A 168 -4.62 -21.24 15.01
CA VAL A 168 -5.21 -20.05 14.39
C VAL A 168 -5.05 -18.84 15.31
N ASP A 169 -5.32 -18.99 16.61
CA ASP A 169 -5.14 -17.92 17.59
C ASP A 169 -3.69 -17.43 17.63
N ARG A 170 -2.72 -18.35 17.60
CA ARG A 170 -1.29 -18.02 17.57
C ARG A 170 -0.90 -17.27 16.30
N LEU A 171 -1.44 -17.68 15.14
CA LEU A 171 -1.17 -17.04 13.86
C LEU A 171 -1.74 -15.62 13.81
N VAL A 172 -2.97 -15.43 14.26
CA VAL A 172 -3.63 -14.12 14.32
C VAL A 172 -2.90 -13.20 15.31
N ALA A 173 -2.47 -13.74 16.46
CA ALA A 173 -1.67 -12.99 17.44
C ALA A 173 -0.28 -12.61 16.90
N SER A 174 0.40 -13.48 16.14
CA SER A 174 1.71 -13.18 15.56
C SER A 174 1.65 -12.08 14.50
N TRP A 175 0.49 -11.89 13.87
CA TRP A 175 0.23 -10.75 12.97
C TRP A 175 -0.10 -9.46 13.71
N GLY A 176 -0.08 -9.45 15.05
CA GLY A 176 -0.36 -8.26 15.86
C GLY A 176 -1.85 -7.96 16.04
N VAL A 177 -2.72 -8.92 15.74
CA VAL A 177 -4.15 -8.81 16.05
C VAL A 177 -4.35 -9.15 17.53
N THR A 178 -5.02 -8.26 18.24
CA THR A 178 -5.29 -8.39 19.68
C THR A 178 -6.78 -8.29 19.95
N VAL A 179 -7.24 -9.16 20.85
CA VAL A 179 -8.64 -9.26 21.26
C VAL A 179 -8.96 -8.13 22.25
N MET A 180 -10.17 -7.58 22.13
CA MET A 180 -10.71 -6.56 23.03
C MET A 180 -11.80 -7.16 23.92
N GLY A 181 -11.46 -7.31 25.21
CA GLY A 181 -12.33 -7.82 26.26
C GLY A 181 -12.57 -9.33 26.21
N ARG A 182 -13.43 -9.82 27.11
CA ARG A 182 -13.87 -11.22 27.18
C ARG A 182 -15.39 -11.32 27.11
N VAL A 183 -15.90 -12.37 26.44
CA VAL A 183 -17.35 -12.60 26.40
C VAL A 183 -17.91 -12.74 27.82
N GLY A 184 -18.98 -12.01 28.09
CA GLY A 184 -19.62 -11.96 29.41
C GLY A 184 -19.03 -10.96 30.39
N GLU A 185 -17.89 -10.35 30.09
CA GLU A 185 -17.29 -9.27 30.90
C GLU A 185 -18.21 -8.04 30.94
N GLN A 186 -18.26 -7.38 32.09
CA GLN A 186 -19.01 -6.13 32.28
C GLN A 186 -18.04 -4.96 32.31
N LEU A 187 -18.38 -3.89 31.60
CA LEU A 187 -17.54 -2.70 31.50
C LEU A 187 -18.40 -1.46 31.23
N ALA A 188 -17.78 -0.28 31.35
CA ALA A 188 -18.42 0.98 31.02
C ALA A 188 -18.54 1.16 29.49
N TYR A 189 -19.73 1.54 29.01
CA TYR A 189 -19.96 1.74 27.59
C TYR A 189 -19.11 2.89 27.04
N ASP A 190 -18.29 2.59 26.02
CA ASP A 190 -17.52 3.57 25.26
C ASP A 190 -18.01 3.50 23.81
N PRO A 191 -18.75 4.51 23.31
CA PRO A 191 -19.23 4.54 21.93
C PRO A 191 -18.13 4.50 20.88
N GLN A 192 -16.86 4.77 21.22
CA GLN A 192 -15.73 4.68 20.28
C GLN A 192 -15.29 3.23 20.06
N GLN A 193 -15.32 2.40 21.11
CA GLN A 193 -14.80 1.03 21.08
C GLN A 193 -15.91 -0.03 21.05
N HIS A 194 -17.12 0.33 21.49
CA HIS A 194 -18.23 -0.58 21.70
C HIS A 194 -19.40 -0.28 20.76
N GLN A 195 -20.10 -1.34 20.36
CA GLN A 195 -21.31 -1.29 19.54
C GLN A 195 -22.44 -1.98 20.30
N LEU A 196 -23.53 -1.25 20.57
CA LEU A 196 -24.73 -1.83 21.15
C LEU A 196 -25.41 -2.73 20.12
N THR A 197 -25.71 -3.98 20.49
CA THR A 197 -26.46 -4.91 19.63
C THR A 197 -27.96 -4.81 19.80
N ARG A 198 -28.41 -4.29 20.95
CA ARG A 198 -29.81 -4.02 21.29
C ARG A 198 -29.89 -3.01 22.43
N GLY A 199 -31.05 -2.37 22.58
CA GLY A 199 -31.32 -1.38 23.62
C GLY A 199 -30.55 -0.08 23.42
N THR A 200 -30.59 0.78 24.44
CA THR A 200 -29.84 2.04 24.48
C THR A 200 -28.95 2.06 25.72
N ALA A 201 -27.83 2.78 25.64
CA ALA A 201 -26.92 3.02 26.76
C ALA A 201 -26.16 4.33 26.50
N ASN A 202 -26.00 5.13 27.54
CA ASN A 202 -25.17 6.32 27.52
C ASN A 202 -23.70 5.96 27.76
N ALA A 203 -22.79 6.83 27.33
CA ALA A 203 -21.37 6.63 27.60
C ALA A 203 -21.14 6.54 29.12
N GLY A 204 -20.41 5.51 29.56
CA GLY A 204 -20.21 5.20 30.98
C GLY A 204 -21.17 4.13 31.54
N ASP A 205 -22.32 3.90 30.91
CA ASP A 205 -23.32 2.95 31.43
C ASP A 205 -22.79 1.51 31.43
N PRO A 206 -23.18 0.68 32.42
CA PRO A 206 -22.70 -0.69 32.51
C PRO A 206 -23.29 -1.54 31.38
N VAL A 207 -22.41 -2.11 30.58
CA VAL A 207 -22.75 -3.02 29.47
C VAL A 207 -21.99 -4.33 29.60
N ARG A 208 -22.55 -5.40 29.05
CA ARG A 208 -21.94 -6.74 29.00
C ARG A 208 -21.48 -7.06 27.59
N ILE A 209 -20.26 -7.57 27.45
CA ILE A 209 -19.71 -8.03 26.16
C ILE A 209 -20.48 -9.26 25.68
N SER A 210 -21.10 -9.15 24.51
CA SER A 210 -21.71 -10.26 23.77
C SER A 210 -20.75 -10.89 22.76
N HIS A 211 -19.95 -10.06 22.07
CA HIS A 211 -18.90 -10.52 21.16
C HIS A 211 -17.68 -9.65 21.36
N VAL A 212 -16.50 -10.27 21.39
CA VAL A 212 -15.23 -9.57 21.51
C VAL A 212 -14.94 -8.70 20.28
N GLY A 213 -14.18 -7.65 20.49
CA GLY A 213 -13.64 -6.82 19.41
C GLY A 213 -12.22 -7.26 19.02
N TYR A 214 -11.71 -6.69 17.93
CA TYR A 214 -10.37 -6.95 17.42
C TYR A 214 -9.70 -5.66 16.98
N ARG A 215 -8.40 -5.56 17.24
CA ARG A 215 -7.51 -4.46 16.81
C ARG A 215 -6.25 -5.03 16.19
N HIS A 216 -5.74 -4.39 15.15
CA HIS A 216 -4.48 -4.70 14.49
C HIS A 216 -3.55 -3.51 14.63
N GLY A 217 -2.57 -3.63 15.53
CA GLY A 217 -1.82 -2.47 16.02
C GLY A 217 -2.75 -1.40 16.60
N GLU A 218 -2.68 -0.19 16.08
CA GLU A 218 -3.54 0.94 16.45
C GLU A 218 -4.88 0.96 15.70
N SER A 219 -5.07 0.10 14.69
CA SER A 219 -6.28 0.10 13.87
C SER A 219 -7.37 -0.78 14.49
N LEU A 220 -8.53 -0.20 14.77
CA LEU A 220 -9.72 -0.94 15.16
C LEU A 220 -10.27 -1.73 13.97
N LEU A 221 -10.25 -3.06 14.05
CA LEU A 221 -10.85 -3.94 13.02
C LEU A 221 -12.34 -4.13 13.29
N GLN A 222 -12.68 -4.39 14.55
CA GLN A 222 -14.06 -4.65 14.95
C GLN A 222 -14.32 -4.15 16.36
N ARG A 223 -15.40 -3.36 16.49
CA ARG A 223 -15.91 -2.94 17.79
C ARG A 223 -16.40 -4.11 18.62
N VAL A 224 -16.21 -4.02 19.93
CA VAL A 224 -16.78 -4.98 20.88
C VAL A 224 -18.29 -4.84 20.83
N LYS A 225 -19.02 -5.93 20.62
CA LYS A 225 -20.48 -5.91 20.64
C LYS A 225 -20.97 -6.08 22.06
N VAL A 226 -21.74 -5.13 22.56
CA VAL A 226 -22.17 -5.09 23.95
C VAL A 226 -23.70 -4.99 24.06
N VAL A 227 -24.21 -5.38 25.22
CA VAL A 227 -25.63 -5.33 25.57
C VAL A 227 -25.78 -4.58 26.91
N PRO A 228 -26.73 -3.64 27.04
CA PRO A 228 -27.03 -2.99 28.32
C PRO A 228 -27.38 -4.01 29.40
N LEU A 229 -26.88 -3.80 30.62
CA LEU A 229 -27.26 -4.63 31.78
C LEU A 229 -28.66 -4.28 32.28
N ASN A 230 -29.06 -3.01 32.13
CA ASN A 230 -30.42 -2.53 32.34
C ASN A 230 -30.97 -2.07 30.98
N PRO A 231 -31.70 -2.92 30.24
CA PRO A 231 -32.45 -2.47 29.09
C PRO A 231 -33.65 -1.68 29.61
N ASP A 232 -33.69 -0.37 29.41
CA ASP A 232 -34.94 0.39 29.44
C ASP A 232 -35.93 -0.16 28.39
#